data_AF-A0A2Z5UBC2-F1
#
_entry.id   AF-A0A2Z5UBC2-F1
#
_cell.length_a   1.000
_cell.length_b   1.000
_cell.length_c   1.000
_cell.angle_alpha   90.00
_cell.angle_beta   90.00
_cell.angle_gamma   90.00
#
_symmetry.space_group_name_H-M   'P 1'
#
loop_
_entity.id
_entity.type
_entity.pdbx_description
1 polymer ?
#
loop_
_entity_poly.entity_id
_entity_poly.type
_entity_poly.pdbx_seq_one_letter_code
_entity_poly.pdbx_strand_id
1 'polypeptide(L)'
;MTKGKRTALWVATILGIALLSAWLFQRPIGLWLFERAVERAAARDTLKDLPDGLHVGFCGTGSPLPSRERAASCTVVIAGKALFVVDAGEGAARNIAQMGLPNGRIKAMFLTHFHSDHIDGMGPMMLLRWTASGNKSPLPVYGPSGVEQVIAGFNAAYALDNGYRTAHHGEAITPPAAAGATAIAFALPAAPTVIYDAGGLRVTAFAVDHRPVQPSVGYRFDYKGRSLVVSGDTAPSSTLEVASKGADLLIHEALNPAMVNTLAAKLDKAGRNQTAQIMRDIIDYHASPAQAADSARVAGVQMLVLSHVVPSMPSPYLNAAFLDGAEDRFDGPIIVGEDGQYFSLPAGSKTIDRGSWF
;
A
#
# COMPACT_ATOMS: atom_id res chain seq x y z
N MET A 1 55.00 -30.67 -3.64
CA MET A 1 53.56 -30.30 -3.57
C MET A 1 52.87 -30.71 -4.87
N THR A 2 51.74 -31.40 -4.82
CA THR A 2 50.95 -31.73 -6.04
C THR A 2 50.42 -30.45 -6.68
N LYS A 3 50.15 -30.46 -8.01
CA LYS A 3 49.54 -29.31 -8.71
C LYS A 3 48.31 -28.76 -7.98
N GLY A 4 47.42 -29.66 -7.51
CA GLY A 4 46.24 -29.28 -6.73
C GLY A 4 46.54 -28.55 -5.42
N LYS A 5 47.59 -28.94 -4.69
CA LYS A 5 48.01 -28.23 -3.46
C LYS A 5 48.58 -26.84 -3.77
N ARG A 6 49.27 -26.64 -4.89
CA ARG A 6 49.76 -25.32 -5.31
C ARG A 6 48.60 -24.40 -5.69
N THR A 7 47.63 -24.90 -6.44
CA THR A 7 46.43 -24.14 -6.80
C THR A 7 45.63 -23.73 -5.56
N ALA A 8 45.40 -24.65 -4.62
CA ALA A 8 44.70 -24.34 -3.38
C ALA A 8 45.42 -23.27 -2.52
N LEU A 9 46.75 -23.34 -2.43
CA LEU A 9 47.55 -22.33 -1.73
C LEU A 9 47.44 -20.96 -2.38
N TRP A 10 47.52 -20.87 -3.71
CA TRP A 10 47.33 -19.61 -4.44
C TRP A 10 45.96 -19.00 -4.22
N VAL A 11 44.88 -19.81 -4.28
CA VAL A 11 43.52 -19.33 -4.00
C VAL A 11 43.40 -18.81 -2.57
N ALA A 12 43.93 -19.54 -1.58
CA ALA A 12 43.90 -19.10 -0.19
C ALA A 12 44.69 -17.79 0.03
N THR A 13 45.85 -17.64 -0.60
CA THR A 13 46.64 -16.41 -0.53
C THR A 13 45.91 -15.23 -1.18
N ILE A 14 45.30 -15.42 -2.35
CA ILE A 14 44.52 -14.37 -3.03
C ILE A 14 43.32 -13.97 -2.18
N LEU A 15 42.58 -14.93 -1.62
CA LEU A 15 41.46 -14.65 -0.71
C LEU A 15 41.91 -13.92 0.55
N GLY A 16 43.04 -14.32 1.14
CA GLY A 16 43.62 -13.64 2.29
C GLY A 16 44.02 -12.19 2.00
N ILE A 17 44.66 -11.95 0.84
CA ILE A 17 45.00 -10.59 0.38
C ILE A 17 43.74 -9.79 0.09
N ALA A 18 42.72 -10.38 -0.54
CA ALA A 18 41.46 -9.70 -0.84
C ALA A 18 40.69 -9.31 0.43
N LEU A 19 40.62 -10.20 1.42
CA LEU A 19 39.98 -9.93 2.72
C LEU A 19 40.76 -8.86 3.51
N LEU A 20 42.09 -8.97 3.56
CA LEU A 20 42.94 -7.97 4.20
C LEU A 20 42.83 -6.62 3.50
N SER A 21 42.76 -6.60 2.16
CA SER A 21 42.55 -5.38 1.38
C SER A 21 41.15 -4.80 1.62
N ALA A 22 40.09 -5.61 1.61
CA ALA A 22 38.74 -5.16 1.93
C ALA A 22 38.65 -4.57 3.34
N TRP A 23 39.41 -5.09 4.30
CA TRP A 23 39.50 -4.56 5.65
C TRP A 23 40.33 -3.26 5.71
N LEU A 24 41.56 -3.25 5.16
CA LEU A 24 42.44 -2.07 5.13
C LEU A 24 41.81 -0.90 4.35
N PHE A 25 41.06 -1.20 3.30
CA PHE A 25 40.38 -0.22 2.44
C PHE A 25 38.87 -0.16 2.69
N GLN A 26 38.37 -0.64 3.83
CA GLN A 26 36.95 -0.65 4.15
C GLN A 26 36.32 0.73 4.01
N ARG A 27 37.00 1.78 4.51
CA ARG A 27 36.50 3.16 4.43
C ARG A 27 36.38 3.67 2.99
N PRO A 28 37.44 3.70 2.15
CA PRO A 28 37.32 4.19 0.77
C PRO A 28 36.39 3.33 -0.09
N ILE A 29 36.38 2.00 0.08
CA ILE A 29 35.42 1.11 -0.59
C ILE A 29 34.00 1.45 -0.14
N GLY A 30 33.79 1.64 1.15
CA GLY A 30 32.49 2.01 1.72
C GLY A 30 31.98 3.36 1.20
N LEU A 31 32.83 4.38 1.11
CA LEU A 31 32.47 5.67 0.53
C LEU A 31 32.11 5.56 -0.95
N TRP A 32 32.89 4.81 -1.74
CA TRP A 32 32.58 4.56 -3.14
C TRP A 32 31.26 3.80 -3.33
N LEU A 33 30.98 2.79 -2.50
CA LEU A 33 29.71 2.08 -2.49
C LEU A 33 28.55 3.01 -2.11
N PHE A 34 28.75 3.85 -1.09
CA PHE A 34 27.77 4.82 -0.62
C PHE A 34 27.44 5.84 -1.71
N GLU A 35 28.43 6.44 -2.37
CA GLU A 35 28.22 7.39 -3.46
C GLU A 35 27.40 6.78 -4.60
N ARG A 36 27.74 5.57 -5.03
CA ARG A 36 26.97 4.86 -6.08
C ARG A 36 25.55 4.53 -5.64
N ALA A 37 25.37 4.16 -4.37
CA ALA A 37 24.05 3.87 -3.82
C ALA A 37 23.19 5.15 -3.77
N VAL A 38 23.77 6.27 -3.33
CA VAL A 38 23.10 7.58 -3.28
C VAL A 38 22.76 8.08 -4.68
N GLU A 39 23.68 7.98 -5.65
CA GLU A 39 23.44 8.40 -7.03
C GLU A 39 22.25 7.63 -7.64
N ARG A 40 22.23 6.30 -7.45
CA ARG A 40 21.11 5.45 -7.90
C ARG A 40 19.80 5.81 -7.19
N ALA A 41 19.85 6.01 -5.88
CA ALA A 41 18.65 6.35 -5.10
C ALA A 41 18.09 7.73 -5.48
N ALA A 42 18.95 8.73 -5.67
CA ALA A 42 18.56 10.08 -6.06
C ALA A 42 17.99 10.16 -7.48
N ALA A 43 18.49 9.32 -8.40
CA ALA A 43 18.01 9.24 -9.77
C ALA A 43 16.74 8.40 -9.93
N ARG A 44 16.33 7.64 -8.91
CA ARG A 44 15.20 6.71 -8.99
C ARG A 44 13.87 7.46 -9.01
N ASP A 45 13.15 7.32 -10.12
CA ASP A 45 11.82 7.91 -10.30
C ASP A 45 10.96 6.95 -11.15
N THR A 46 10.44 5.91 -10.50
CA THR A 46 9.64 4.84 -11.13
C THR A 46 8.43 5.41 -11.88
N LEU A 47 7.92 6.57 -11.44
CA LEU A 47 6.79 7.26 -12.07
C LEU A 47 7.12 7.73 -13.50
N LYS A 48 8.39 8.03 -13.83
CA LYS A 48 8.81 8.44 -15.18
C LYS A 48 8.73 7.30 -16.18
N ASP A 49 9.01 6.07 -15.76
CA ASP A 49 9.15 4.91 -16.65
C ASP A 49 7.80 4.27 -17.03
N LEU A 50 6.74 4.58 -16.28
CA LEU A 50 5.39 4.07 -16.57
C LEU A 50 4.84 4.61 -17.90
N PRO A 51 4.21 3.79 -18.77
CA PRO A 51 3.51 4.30 -19.93
C PRO A 51 2.27 5.11 -19.51
N ASP A 52 1.65 5.85 -20.43
CA ASP A 52 0.35 6.46 -20.16
C ASP A 52 -0.71 5.35 -19.93
N GLY A 53 -1.51 5.50 -18.89
CA GLY A 53 -2.40 4.44 -18.42
C GLY A 53 -2.82 4.65 -16.98
N LEU A 54 -3.50 3.64 -16.43
CA LEU A 54 -3.81 3.54 -15.02
C LEU A 54 -2.85 2.52 -14.41
N HIS A 55 -2.26 2.79 -13.26
CA HIS A 55 -1.33 1.86 -12.63
C HIS A 55 -1.62 1.80 -11.14
N VAL A 56 -1.30 0.67 -10.53
CA VAL A 56 -1.43 0.48 -9.09
C VAL A 56 -0.20 -0.20 -8.54
N GLY A 57 0.18 0.17 -7.32
CA GLY A 57 1.22 -0.51 -6.57
C GLY A 57 0.84 -0.63 -5.10
N PHE A 58 1.27 -1.70 -4.45
CA PHE A 58 0.97 -1.92 -3.04
C PHE A 58 2.10 -1.40 -2.16
N CYS A 59 1.84 -0.29 -1.47
CA CYS A 59 2.72 0.22 -0.42
C CYS A 59 2.46 -0.46 0.92
N GLY A 60 1.40 -1.26 1.03
CA GLY A 60 1.13 -2.13 2.16
C GLY A 60 -0.10 -3.00 1.92
N THR A 61 0.02 -4.26 2.30
CA THR A 61 -0.97 -5.33 2.02
C THR A 61 -1.41 -6.09 3.27
N GLY A 62 -0.94 -5.65 4.44
CA GLY A 62 -1.27 -6.20 5.74
C GLY A 62 -2.52 -5.58 6.35
N SER A 63 -2.68 -5.85 7.63
CA SER A 63 -3.84 -5.48 8.47
C SER A 63 -3.31 -4.93 9.80
N PRO A 64 -4.13 -4.70 10.85
CA PRO A 64 -3.62 -4.27 12.16
C PRO A 64 -2.66 -5.27 12.81
N LEU A 65 -2.63 -6.53 12.35
CA LEU A 65 -1.73 -7.55 12.85
C LEU A 65 -0.31 -7.33 12.31
N PRO A 66 0.69 -7.07 13.17
CA PRO A 66 2.05 -6.78 12.70
C PRO A 66 2.64 -7.91 11.86
N SER A 67 3.36 -7.52 10.82
CA SER A 67 4.08 -8.43 9.91
C SER A 67 5.48 -7.87 9.66
N ARG A 68 6.46 -8.75 9.44
CA ARG A 68 7.79 -8.33 8.96
C ARG A 68 7.77 -8.09 7.45
N GLU A 69 6.87 -8.79 6.75
CA GLU A 69 6.79 -8.86 5.31
C GLU A 69 5.75 -7.90 4.72
N ARG A 70 4.79 -7.44 5.54
CA ARG A 70 3.66 -6.60 5.10
C ARG A 70 3.49 -5.36 5.98
N ALA A 71 3.58 -4.18 5.38
CA ALA A 71 3.07 -2.94 5.95
C ALA A 71 1.54 -2.98 6.01
N ALA A 72 0.95 -2.13 6.85
CA ALA A 72 -0.51 -1.98 6.94
C ALA A 72 -1.09 -1.34 5.66
N SER A 73 -2.42 -1.33 5.53
CA SER A 73 -3.12 -1.05 4.27
C SER A 73 -2.65 0.24 3.58
N CYS A 74 -2.17 0.10 2.35
CA CYS A 74 -1.76 1.23 1.51
C CYS A 74 -1.71 0.82 0.03
N THR A 75 -2.47 1.53 -0.81
CA THR A 75 -2.48 1.33 -2.26
C THR A 75 -2.14 2.62 -2.99
N VAL A 76 -1.06 2.62 -3.78
CA VAL A 76 -0.74 3.70 -4.71
C VAL A 76 -1.56 3.56 -5.97
N VAL A 77 -2.22 4.63 -6.44
CA VAL A 77 -2.88 4.70 -7.75
C VAL A 77 -2.23 5.78 -8.60
N ILE A 78 -1.84 5.46 -9.82
CA ILE A 78 -1.20 6.39 -10.76
C ILE A 78 -2.04 6.50 -12.03
N ALA A 79 -2.55 7.69 -12.32
CA ALA A 79 -3.26 7.99 -13.56
C ALA A 79 -2.38 8.86 -14.47
N GLY A 80 -1.84 8.26 -15.53
CA GLY A 80 -0.79 8.84 -16.35
C GLY A 80 0.47 9.08 -15.52
N LYS A 81 0.65 10.31 -15.03
CA LYS A 81 1.76 10.72 -14.14
C LYS A 81 1.28 11.34 -12.82
N ALA A 82 -0.03 11.36 -12.58
CA ALA A 82 -0.60 11.86 -11.34
C ALA A 82 -0.64 10.72 -10.31
N LEU A 83 0.08 10.92 -9.19
CA LEU A 83 0.24 9.95 -8.12
C LEU A 83 -0.80 10.21 -7.02
N PHE A 84 -1.55 9.18 -6.64
CA PHE A 84 -2.54 9.18 -5.58
C PHE A 84 -2.30 8.01 -4.64
N VAL A 85 -2.87 8.09 -3.44
CA VAL A 85 -2.77 7.03 -2.43
C VAL A 85 -4.17 6.75 -1.87
N VAL A 86 -4.50 5.48 -1.69
CA VAL A 86 -5.67 5.00 -0.96
C VAL A 86 -5.16 4.35 0.32
N ASP A 87 -5.60 4.90 1.45
CA ASP A 87 -5.15 4.58 2.82
C ASP A 87 -3.65 4.78 3.06
N ALA A 88 -3.27 4.98 4.31
CA ALA A 88 -1.90 5.21 4.73
C ALA A 88 -1.62 4.54 6.08
N GLY A 89 -1.58 3.21 6.08
CA GLY A 89 -1.15 2.41 7.21
C GLY A 89 0.35 2.50 7.53
N GLU A 90 0.74 1.94 8.67
CA GLU A 90 2.11 1.92 9.17
C GLU A 90 3.04 1.31 8.13
N GLY A 91 4.07 2.08 7.74
CA GLY A 91 5.02 1.68 6.70
C GLY A 91 4.70 2.20 5.30
N ALA A 92 3.51 2.77 5.07
CA ALA A 92 3.08 3.31 3.77
C ALA A 92 4.14 4.22 3.13
N ALA A 93 4.49 5.33 3.79
CA ALA A 93 5.40 6.32 3.22
C ALA A 93 6.83 5.78 3.01
N ARG A 94 7.28 4.86 3.86
CA ARG A 94 8.56 4.14 3.73
C ARG A 94 8.53 3.27 2.46
N ASN A 95 7.49 2.47 2.29
CA ASN A 95 7.37 1.55 1.17
C ASN A 95 7.20 2.31 -0.15
N ILE A 96 6.44 3.42 -0.19
CA ILE A 96 6.37 4.30 -1.38
C ILE A 96 7.77 4.78 -1.80
N ALA A 97 8.61 5.20 -0.84
CA ALA A 97 9.98 5.59 -1.14
C ALA A 97 10.82 4.40 -1.65
N GLN A 98 10.68 3.22 -1.05
CA GLN A 98 11.37 1.99 -1.48
C GLN A 98 10.92 1.51 -2.87
N MET A 99 9.68 1.78 -3.25
CA MET A 99 9.15 1.56 -4.60
C MET A 99 9.75 2.53 -5.64
N GLY A 100 10.53 3.53 -5.21
CA GLY A 100 11.10 4.57 -6.08
C GLY A 100 10.07 5.61 -6.52
N LEU A 101 8.95 5.73 -5.78
CA LEU A 101 7.93 6.73 -6.03
C LEU A 101 8.19 7.97 -5.16
N PRO A 102 8.16 9.18 -5.73
CA PRO A 102 8.42 10.39 -4.97
C PRO A 102 7.20 10.78 -4.12
N ASN A 103 7.28 10.57 -2.80
CA ASN A 103 6.25 10.98 -1.83
C ASN A 103 5.83 12.46 -2.00
N GLY A 104 6.80 13.34 -2.33
CA GLY A 104 6.55 14.75 -2.62
C GLY A 104 5.66 15.03 -3.84
N ARG A 105 5.40 14.05 -4.70
CA ARG A 105 4.50 14.19 -5.86
C ARG A 105 3.12 13.59 -5.63
N ILE A 106 2.81 13.12 -4.42
CA ILE A 106 1.45 12.66 -4.08
C ILE A 106 0.48 13.83 -4.24
N LYS A 107 -0.48 13.68 -5.15
CA LYS A 107 -1.43 14.73 -5.52
C LYS A 107 -2.57 14.84 -4.53
N ALA A 108 -3.11 13.70 -4.11
CA ALA A 108 -4.14 13.58 -3.08
C ALA A 108 -4.14 12.17 -2.49
N MET A 109 -4.77 12.04 -1.33
CA MET A 109 -5.01 10.76 -0.66
C MET A 109 -6.52 10.54 -0.48
N PHE A 110 -6.93 9.28 -0.46
CA PHE A 110 -8.31 8.84 -0.23
C PHE A 110 -8.32 7.88 0.97
N LEU A 111 -9.14 8.12 1.99
CA LEU A 111 -9.28 7.23 3.14
C LEU A 111 -10.57 6.42 3.02
N THR A 112 -10.48 5.10 3.12
CA THR A 112 -11.64 4.20 3.05
C THR A 112 -12.46 4.25 4.32
N HIS A 113 -11.80 4.26 5.48
CA HIS A 113 -12.38 4.39 6.81
C HIS A 113 -11.28 4.77 7.83
N PHE A 114 -11.58 4.71 9.13
CA PHE A 114 -10.71 5.27 10.19
C PHE A 114 -10.19 4.24 11.20
N HIS A 115 -10.00 2.98 10.79
CA HIS A 115 -9.17 2.06 11.59
C HIS A 115 -7.71 2.48 11.54
N SER A 116 -6.97 2.10 12.59
CA SER A 116 -5.57 2.51 12.77
C SER A 116 -4.70 2.12 11.59
N ASP A 117 -4.82 0.89 11.09
CA ASP A 117 -4.03 0.33 10.00
C ASP A 117 -4.32 0.95 8.62
N HIS A 118 -5.27 1.88 8.53
CA HIS A 118 -5.54 2.69 7.34
C HIS A 118 -5.07 4.14 7.48
N ILE A 119 -4.70 4.60 8.69
CA ILE A 119 -4.41 6.02 8.97
C ILE A 119 -3.12 6.28 9.76
N ASP A 120 -2.59 5.32 10.51
CA ASP A 120 -1.46 5.52 11.43
C ASP A 120 -0.15 5.95 10.72
N GLY A 121 0.01 5.63 9.44
CA GLY A 121 1.10 6.08 8.57
C GLY A 121 0.92 7.46 7.93
N MET A 122 -0.16 8.18 8.21
CA MET A 122 -0.41 9.51 7.63
C MET A 122 0.63 10.56 8.05
N GLY A 123 1.16 10.48 9.26
CA GLY A 123 2.17 11.39 9.78
C GLY A 123 3.40 11.52 8.87
N PRO A 124 4.14 10.43 8.63
CA PRO A 124 5.23 10.39 7.66
C PRO A 124 4.82 10.80 6.25
N MET A 125 3.59 10.48 5.83
CA MET A 125 3.07 10.85 4.50
C MET A 125 3.01 12.36 4.31
N MET A 126 2.41 13.09 5.26
CA MET A 126 2.32 14.55 5.23
C MET A 126 3.71 15.18 5.29
N LEU A 127 4.57 14.70 6.18
CA LEU A 127 5.91 15.22 6.38
C LEU A 127 6.76 15.08 5.12
N LEU A 128 6.84 13.87 4.55
CA LEU A 128 7.65 13.61 3.36
C LEU A 128 7.08 14.34 2.15
N ARG A 129 5.75 14.46 2.04
CA ARG A 129 5.17 15.26 0.96
C ARG A 129 5.57 16.74 1.08
N TRP A 130 5.43 17.32 2.27
CA TRP A 130 5.74 18.72 2.52
C TRP A 130 7.22 19.04 2.25
N THR A 131 8.13 18.18 2.71
CA THR A 131 9.57 18.46 2.73
C THR A 131 10.33 18.02 1.48
N ALA A 132 9.84 17.04 0.71
CA ALA A 132 10.63 16.42 -0.35
C ALA A 132 10.51 17.06 -1.74
N SER A 133 9.48 17.88 -2.00
CA SER A 133 9.24 18.40 -3.37
C SER A 133 8.75 19.85 -3.41
N GLY A 134 9.04 20.64 -2.37
CA GLY A 134 8.74 22.08 -2.37
C GLY A 134 7.26 22.40 -2.52
N ASN A 135 6.38 21.51 -2.04
CA ASN A 135 4.94 21.69 -2.10
C ASN A 135 4.53 23.01 -1.47
N LYS A 136 3.53 23.66 -2.09
CA LYS A 136 3.02 24.98 -1.68
C LYS A 136 1.64 24.89 -1.03
N SER A 137 1.12 23.69 -0.86
CA SER A 137 -0.14 23.41 -0.17
C SER A 137 -0.05 22.13 0.65
N PRO A 138 -0.87 22.00 1.72
CA PRO A 138 -1.00 20.76 2.49
C PRO A 138 -1.49 19.61 1.60
N LEU A 139 -1.31 18.37 2.06
CA LEU A 139 -1.83 17.19 1.36
C LEU A 139 -3.37 17.21 1.33
N PRO A 140 -4.03 17.22 0.16
CA PRO A 140 -5.48 17.04 0.09
C PRO A 140 -5.86 15.60 0.44
N VAL A 141 -6.76 15.41 1.40
CA VAL A 141 -7.21 14.09 1.85
C VAL A 141 -8.73 14.00 1.75
N TYR A 142 -9.19 13.16 0.83
CA TYR A 142 -10.60 12.82 0.66
C TYR A 142 -10.97 11.71 1.64
N GLY A 143 -12.12 11.82 2.27
CA GLY A 143 -12.63 10.75 3.13
C GLY A 143 -14.09 11.00 3.50
N PRO A 144 -14.77 9.96 4.00
CA PRO A 144 -16.15 10.11 4.46
C PRO A 144 -16.22 10.99 5.73
N SER A 145 -17.43 11.31 6.18
CA SER A 145 -17.67 12.14 7.38
C SER A 145 -16.83 11.68 8.58
N GLY A 146 -16.07 12.59 9.18
CA GLY A 146 -15.12 12.29 10.27
C GLY A 146 -13.65 12.47 9.86
N VAL A 147 -13.36 12.55 8.56
CA VAL A 147 -12.01 12.80 8.06
C VAL A 147 -11.42 14.11 8.61
N GLU A 148 -12.24 15.15 8.83
CA GLU A 148 -11.78 16.41 9.42
C GLU A 148 -11.19 16.22 10.81
N GLN A 149 -11.79 15.36 11.63
CA GLN A 149 -11.29 15.06 12.97
C GLN A 149 -9.96 14.30 12.90
N VAL A 150 -9.85 13.34 11.98
CA VAL A 150 -8.60 12.59 11.75
C VAL A 150 -7.48 13.55 11.32
N ILE A 151 -7.74 14.39 10.33
CA ILE A 151 -6.77 15.38 9.84
C ILE A 151 -6.38 16.38 10.92
N ALA A 152 -7.34 16.89 11.69
CA ALA A 152 -7.06 17.80 12.79
C ALA A 152 -6.14 17.16 13.85
N GLY A 153 -6.40 15.90 14.21
CA GLY A 153 -5.57 15.14 15.15
C GLY A 153 -4.13 14.96 14.66
N PHE A 154 -3.95 14.56 13.39
CA PHE A 154 -2.63 14.40 12.79
C PHE A 154 -1.87 15.73 12.63
N ASN A 155 -2.55 16.81 12.22
CA ASN A 155 -1.97 18.14 12.14
C ASN A 155 -1.51 18.62 13.53
N ALA A 156 -2.31 18.37 14.57
CA ALA A 156 -1.95 18.72 15.95
C ALA A 156 -0.74 17.92 16.44
N ALA A 157 -0.72 16.60 16.19
CA ALA A 157 0.39 15.72 16.58
C ALA A 157 1.73 16.15 15.95
N TYR A 158 1.70 16.64 14.71
CA TYR A 158 2.91 17.07 13.96
C TYR A 158 3.22 18.58 14.10
N ALA A 159 2.41 19.37 14.81
CA ALA A 159 2.56 20.82 14.86
C ALA A 159 3.93 21.27 15.41
N LEU A 160 4.43 20.60 16.45
CA LEU A 160 5.74 20.91 17.03
C LEU A 160 6.88 20.60 16.05
N ASP A 161 6.88 19.41 15.42
CA ASP A 161 7.91 19.03 14.44
C ASP A 161 7.91 19.98 13.23
N ASN A 162 6.72 20.35 12.73
CA ASN A 162 6.57 21.32 11.65
C ASN A 162 7.15 22.69 12.04
N GLY A 163 6.91 23.13 13.28
CA GLY A 163 7.49 24.36 13.82
C GLY A 163 9.02 24.32 13.88
N TYR A 164 9.60 23.24 14.41
CA TYR A 164 11.06 23.08 14.50
C TYR A 164 11.73 23.08 13.11
N ARG A 165 11.13 22.38 12.15
CA ARG A 165 11.64 22.31 10.77
C ARG A 165 11.55 23.64 10.04
N THR A 166 10.48 24.39 10.24
CA THR A 166 10.36 25.75 9.69
C THR A 166 11.42 26.66 10.30
N ALA A 167 11.55 26.66 11.63
CA ALA A 167 12.53 27.49 12.32
C ALA A 167 13.97 27.17 11.91
N HIS A 168 14.27 25.89 11.63
CA HIS A 168 15.62 25.46 11.24
C HIS A 168 15.94 25.67 9.76
N HIS A 169 15.01 25.37 8.84
CA HIS A 169 15.26 25.40 7.39
C HIS A 169 14.75 26.66 6.68
N GLY A 170 13.92 27.46 7.34
CA GLY A 170 13.29 28.66 6.79
C GLY A 170 12.05 28.36 5.91
N GLU A 171 11.14 29.33 5.85
CA GLU A 171 9.84 29.18 5.18
C GLU A 171 9.94 28.90 3.66
N ALA A 172 11.06 29.23 3.03
CA ALA A 172 11.27 28.94 1.61
C ALA A 172 11.34 27.43 1.34
N ILE A 173 11.95 26.68 2.25
CA ILE A 173 12.17 25.22 2.14
C ILE A 173 11.03 24.46 2.80
N THR A 174 10.62 24.92 3.98
CA THR A 174 9.56 24.31 4.80
C THR A 174 8.46 25.35 5.06
N PRO A 175 7.67 25.71 4.03
CA PRO A 175 6.62 26.72 4.18
C PRO A 175 5.53 26.22 5.14
N PRO A 176 5.24 26.92 6.25
CA PRO A 176 4.24 26.48 7.23
C PRO A 176 2.86 26.25 6.62
N ALA A 177 2.49 27.09 5.65
CA ALA A 177 1.21 27.00 4.94
C ALA A 177 1.03 25.71 4.12
N ALA A 178 2.11 24.96 3.84
CA ALA A 178 2.06 23.70 3.11
C ALA A 178 2.23 22.47 4.02
N ALA A 179 2.43 22.66 5.32
CA ALA A 179 2.59 21.57 6.27
C ALA A 179 1.27 20.85 6.54
N GLY A 180 1.35 19.56 6.86
CA GLY A 180 0.18 18.75 7.22
C GLY A 180 -0.74 18.41 6.04
N ALA A 181 -2.03 18.28 6.35
CA ALA A 181 -3.08 17.90 5.40
C ALA A 181 -4.32 18.80 5.51
N THR A 182 -5.12 18.80 4.44
CA THR A 182 -6.44 19.44 4.37
C THR A 182 -7.48 18.37 4.07
N ALA A 183 -8.49 18.25 4.93
CA ALA A 183 -9.59 17.34 4.75
C ALA A 183 -10.54 17.84 3.64
N ILE A 184 -11.00 16.92 2.81
CA ILE A 184 -12.05 17.09 1.81
C ILE A 184 -13.10 16.03 2.07
N ALA A 185 -14.05 16.37 2.95
CA ALA A 185 -15.05 15.42 3.40
C ALA A 185 -16.19 15.26 2.40
N PHE A 186 -16.78 14.07 2.40
CA PHE A 186 -18.04 13.78 1.74
C PHE A 186 -18.93 12.93 2.67
N ALA A 187 -20.25 13.03 2.50
CA ALA A 187 -21.20 12.17 3.22
C ALA A 187 -21.13 10.74 2.68
N LEU A 188 -21.45 9.75 3.52
CA LEU A 188 -21.54 8.36 3.06
C LEU A 188 -22.50 8.27 1.86
N PRO A 189 -22.01 7.84 0.67
CA PRO A 189 -22.80 7.91 -0.55
C PRO A 189 -23.92 6.87 -0.54
N ALA A 190 -25.17 7.30 -0.73
CA ALA A 190 -26.32 6.41 -0.91
C ALA A 190 -26.26 5.63 -2.25
N ALA A 191 -25.51 6.16 -3.21
CA ALA A 191 -25.20 5.54 -4.50
C ALA A 191 -23.79 5.98 -4.94
N PRO A 192 -23.08 5.22 -5.79
CA PRO A 192 -21.75 5.58 -6.25
C PRO A 192 -21.66 7.05 -6.72
N THR A 193 -20.77 7.82 -6.11
CA THR A 193 -20.69 9.28 -6.25
C THR A 193 -19.29 9.71 -6.66
N VAL A 194 -19.19 10.56 -7.70
CA VAL A 194 -17.91 11.12 -8.13
C VAL A 194 -17.42 12.15 -7.11
N ILE A 195 -16.25 11.90 -6.53
CA ILE A 195 -15.61 12.77 -5.53
C ILE A 195 -14.36 13.48 -6.08
N TYR A 196 -13.85 13.02 -7.22
CA TYR A 196 -12.74 13.64 -7.93
C TYR A 196 -12.92 13.48 -9.44
N ASP A 197 -12.81 14.56 -10.21
CA ASP A 197 -12.82 14.53 -11.68
C ASP A 197 -11.85 15.59 -12.22
N ALA A 198 -10.63 15.18 -12.55
CA ALA A 198 -9.61 16.08 -13.09
C ALA A 198 -8.51 15.34 -13.84
N GLY A 199 -7.99 15.96 -14.90
CA GLY A 199 -6.87 15.40 -15.68
C GLY A 199 -7.20 14.08 -16.38
N GLY A 200 -8.49 13.84 -16.69
CA GLY A 200 -8.98 12.61 -17.30
C GLY A 200 -9.16 11.45 -16.32
N LEU A 201 -8.82 11.63 -15.04
CA LEU A 201 -9.12 10.67 -13.97
C LEU A 201 -10.45 11.04 -13.32
N ARG A 202 -11.33 10.05 -13.20
CA ARG A 202 -12.52 10.09 -12.35
C ARG A 202 -12.38 9.12 -11.19
N VAL A 203 -12.65 9.59 -9.98
CA VAL A 203 -12.72 8.75 -8.77
C VAL A 203 -14.14 8.78 -8.21
N THR A 204 -14.71 7.60 -8.04
CA THR A 204 -16.07 7.39 -7.54
C THR A 204 -16.01 6.68 -6.21
N ALA A 205 -16.55 7.28 -5.15
CA ALA A 205 -16.70 6.64 -3.84
C ALA A 205 -18.04 5.92 -3.76
N PHE A 206 -18.08 4.79 -3.04
CA PHE A 206 -19.30 4.02 -2.80
C PHE A 206 -19.27 3.38 -1.41
N ALA A 207 -20.43 3.22 -0.76
CA ALA A 207 -20.52 2.62 0.56
C ALA A 207 -20.23 1.11 0.53
N VAL A 208 -19.58 0.61 1.57
CA VAL A 208 -19.33 -0.82 1.79
C VAL A 208 -19.81 -1.26 3.18
N ASP A 209 -19.85 -2.57 3.44
CA ASP A 209 -20.39 -3.10 4.71
C ASP A 209 -19.26 -3.55 5.63
N HIS A 210 -18.84 -2.69 6.55
CA HIS A 210 -17.79 -2.97 7.52
C HIS A 210 -18.28 -2.72 8.96
N ARG A 211 -19.55 -3.03 9.23
CA ARG A 211 -20.16 -2.71 10.53
C ARG A 211 -19.48 -3.48 11.67
N PRO A 212 -19.30 -2.86 12.85
CA PRO A 212 -19.89 -1.59 13.29
C PRO A 212 -19.16 -0.32 12.82
N VAL A 213 -18.06 -0.45 12.07
CA VAL A 213 -17.27 0.67 11.58
C VAL A 213 -18.05 1.41 10.51
N GLN A 214 -18.42 2.65 10.83
CA GLN A 214 -19.11 3.54 9.91
C GLN A 214 -18.62 4.98 10.14
N PRO A 215 -18.43 5.76 9.06
CA PRO A 215 -18.58 5.37 7.65
C PRO A 215 -17.41 4.55 7.11
N SER A 216 -17.70 3.64 6.15
CA SER A 216 -16.71 2.87 5.39
C SER A 216 -17.06 2.87 3.91
N VAL A 217 -16.06 3.12 3.06
CA VAL A 217 -16.23 3.26 1.61
C VAL A 217 -15.15 2.55 0.81
N GLY A 218 -15.50 2.16 -0.42
CA GLY A 218 -14.55 1.79 -1.48
C GLY A 218 -14.44 2.89 -2.54
N TYR A 219 -13.44 2.75 -3.42
CA TYR A 219 -13.15 3.71 -4.48
C TYR A 219 -12.96 3.02 -5.83
N ARG A 220 -13.63 3.54 -6.86
CA ARG A 220 -13.41 3.19 -8.26
C ARG A 220 -12.67 4.32 -8.97
N PHE A 221 -11.65 3.96 -9.74
CA PHE A 221 -10.84 4.86 -10.55
C PHE A 221 -11.03 4.52 -12.01
N ASP A 222 -11.42 5.50 -12.82
CA ASP A 222 -11.54 5.36 -14.27
C ASP A 222 -10.62 6.37 -14.97
N TYR A 223 -9.76 5.89 -15.87
CA TYR A 223 -8.81 6.73 -16.63
C TYR A 223 -8.60 6.16 -18.04
N LYS A 224 -8.93 6.95 -19.07
CA LYS A 224 -8.70 6.62 -20.50
C LYS A 224 -9.14 5.19 -20.89
N GLY A 225 -10.32 4.77 -20.43
CA GLY A 225 -10.90 3.47 -20.73
C GLY A 225 -10.32 2.30 -19.91
N ARG A 226 -9.44 2.58 -18.94
CA ARG A 226 -9.00 1.64 -17.91
C ARG A 226 -9.69 1.91 -16.59
N SER A 227 -9.85 0.87 -15.79
CA SER A 227 -10.58 0.94 -14.52
C SER A 227 -10.02 0.00 -13.46
N LEU A 228 -9.91 0.50 -12.22
CA LEU A 228 -9.62 -0.31 -11.05
C LEU A 228 -10.52 0.06 -9.88
N VAL A 229 -10.76 -0.89 -8.98
CA VAL A 229 -11.54 -0.68 -7.76
C VAL A 229 -10.75 -1.13 -6.54
N VAL A 230 -10.78 -0.33 -5.48
CA VAL A 230 -10.27 -0.66 -4.15
C VAL A 230 -11.47 -0.78 -3.21
N SER A 231 -11.66 -1.93 -2.59
CA SER A 231 -12.83 -2.21 -1.74
C SER A 231 -12.85 -1.40 -0.45
N GLY A 232 -11.69 -1.09 0.12
CA GLY A 232 -11.58 -0.87 1.57
C GLY A 232 -11.84 -2.18 2.33
N ASP A 233 -12.13 -2.08 3.61
CA ASP A 233 -12.58 -3.24 4.39
C ASP A 233 -14.08 -3.38 4.26
N THR A 234 -14.55 -4.60 4.07
CA THR A 234 -15.95 -4.95 3.86
C THR A 234 -16.20 -6.45 4.00
N ALA A 235 -17.31 -6.80 4.63
CA ALA A 235 -18.03 -8.04 4.38
C ALA A 235 -18.60 -8.05 2.94
N PRO A 236 -19.22 -9.15 2.47
CA PRO A 236 -19.84 -9.18 1.13
C PRO A 236 -20.78 -7.98 0.90
N SER A 237 -20.57 -7.26 -0.21
CA SER A 237 -21.26 -6.00 -0.48
C SER A 237 -21.76 -5.92 -1.92
N SER A 238 -23.08 -5.86 -2.09
CA SER A 238 -23.69 -5.67 -3.42
C SER A 238 -23.33 -4.32 -4.04
N THR A 239 -23.10 -3.28 -3.22
CA THR A 239 -22.64 -1.98 -3.70
C THR A 239 -21.24 -2.08 -4.31
N LEU A 240 -20.35 -2.87 -3.70
CA LEU A 240 -19.02 -3.15 -4.26
C LEU A 240 -19.13 -3.89 -5.60
N GLU A 241 -19.99 -4.90 -5.70
CA GLU A 241 -20.22 -5.64 -6.95
C GLU A 241 -20.73 -4.72 -8.07
N VAL A 242 -21.69 -3.83 -7.76
CA VAL A 242 -22.21 -2.84 -8.71
C VAL A 242 -21.13 -1.84 -9.13
N ALA A 243 -20.36 -1.32 -8.18
CA ALA A 243 -19.27 -0.38 -8.48
C ALA A 243 -18.16 -1.03 -9.31
N SER A 244 -17.89 -2.32 -9.07
CA SER A 244 -16.82 -3.09 -9.75
C SER A 244 -17.20 -3.62 -11.12
N LYS A 245 -18.46 -3.43 -11.55
CA LYS A 245 -18.96 -4.01 -12.80
C LYS A 245 -18.06 -3.68 -13.99
N GLY A 246 -17.52 -4.73 -14.62
CA GLY A 246 -16.66 -4.68 -15.80
C GLY A 246 -15.31 -4.02 -15.59
N ALA A 247 -14.84 -3.88 -14.34
CA ALA A 247 -13.53 -3.29 -14.07
C ALA A 247 -12.38 -4.17 -14.60
N ASP A 248 -11.24 -3.56 -14.95
CA ASP A 248 -10.06 -4.35 -15.31
C ASP A 248 -9.49 -5.05 -14.07
N LEU A 249 -9.47 -4.37 -12.93
CA LEU A 249 -8.87 -4.87 -11.69
C LEU A 249 -9.75 -4.59 -10.47
N LEU A 250 -10.03 -5.60 -9.67
CA LEU A 250 -10.61 -5.46 -8.34
C LEU A 250 -9.55 -5.79 -7.29
N ILE A 251 -9.27 -4.82 -6.42
CA ILE A 251 -8.46 -4.97 -5.23
C ILE A 251 -9.42 -5.13 -4.06
N HIS A 252 -9.49 -6.34 -3.53
CA HIS A 252 -10.43 -6.71 -2.47
C HIS A 252 -9.67 -7.05 -1.19
N GLU A 253 -10.19 -6.66 -0.02
CA GLU A 253 -9.73 -7.20 1.26
C GLU A 253 -9.95 -8.72 1.34
N ALA A 254 -9.20 -9.42 2.18
CA ALA A 254 -9.50 -10.82 2.44
C ALA A 254 -9.04 -11.30 3.82
N LEU A 255 -9.99 -11.89 4.55
CA LEU A 255 -9.78 -12.61 5.78
C LEU A 255 -10.03 -14.10 5.59
N ASN A 256 -9.05 -14.98 5.88
CA ASN A 256 -9.27 -16.43 5.90
C ASN A 256 -9.84 -16.89 7.26
N PRO A 257 -11.12 -17.29 7.36
CA PRO A 257 -11.75 -17.58 8.65
C PRO A 257 -11.16 -18.82 9.34
N ALA A 258 -10.72 -19.83 8.59
CA ALA A 258 -10.15 -21.05 9.15
C ALA A 258 -8.77 -20.78 9.80
N MET A 259 -7.94 -19.97 9.14
CA MET A 259 -6.65 -19.55 9.66
C MET A 259 -6.81 -18.64 10.88
N VAL A 260 -7.74 -17.68 10.85
CA VAL A 260 -8.05 -16.82 12.01
C VAL A 260 -8.56 -17.63 13.20
N ASN A 261 -9.47 -18.59 12.98
CA ASN A 261 -9.94 -19.49 14.04
C ASN A 261 -8.81 -20.32 14.64
N THR A 262 -7.88 -20.80 13.80
CA THR A 262 -6.68 -21.51 14.25
C THR A 262 -5.81 -20.60 15.13
N LEU A 263 -5.57 -19.36 14.71
CA LEU A 263 -4.82 -18.37 15.49
C LEU A 263 -5.49 -18.10 16.85
N ALA A 264 -6.80 -17.85 16.87
CA ALA A 264 -7.57 -17.64 18.09
C ALA A 264 -7.44 -18.82 19.07
N ALA A 265 -7.59 -20.05 18.58
CA ALA A 265 -7.44 -21.26 19.41
C ALA A 265 -6.01 -21.43 19.98
N LYS A 266 -4.98 -21.01 19.24
CA LYS A 266 -3.59 -21.02 19.75
C LYS A 266 -3.34 -19.92 20.77
N LEU A 267 -3.95 -18.75 20.60
CA LEU A 267 -3.88 -17.65 21.56
C LEU A 267 -4.53 -18.04 22.89
N ASP A 268 -5.69 -18.70 22.88
CA ASP A 268 -6.31 -19.22 24.11
C ASP A 268 -5.40 -20.20 24.85
N LYS A 269 -4.80 -21.15 24.12
CA LYS A 269 -3.86 -22.12 24.71
C LYS A 269 -2.62 -21.44 25.30
N ALA A 270 -2.26 -20.27 24.81
CA ALA A 270 -1.17 -19.44 25.35
C ALA A 270 -1.62 -18.46 26.45
N GLY A 271 -2.88 -18.52 26.90
CA GLY A 271 -3.43 -17.62 27.92
C GLY A 271 -3.71 -16.20 27.43
N ARG A 272 -3.73 -15.95 26.11
CA ARG A 272 -3.97 -14.64 25.49
C ARG A 272 -5.44 -14.46 25.09
N ASN A 273 -6.34 -14.70 26.03
CA ASN A 273 -7.78 -14.81 25.78
C ASN A 273 -8.40 -13.53 25.18
N GLN A 274 -7.94 -12.34 25.59
CA GLN A 274 -8.44 -11.08 25.02
C GLN A 274 -8.11 -10.96 23.53
N THR A 275 -6.86 -11.27 23.14
CA THR A 275 -6.48 -11.25 21.72
C THR A 275 -7.20 -12.36 20.94
N ALA A 276 -7.39 -13.53 21.55
CA ALA A 276 -8.15 -14.61 20.93
C ALA A 276 -9.61 -14.19 20.66
N GLN A 277 -10.26 -13.50 21.59
CA GLN A 277 -11.62 -12.98 21.40
C GLN A 277 -11.67 -11.98 20.24
N ILE A 278 -10.74 -11.02 20.18
CA ILE A 278 -10.66 -10.07 19.05
C ILE A 278 -10.56 -10.82 17.71
N MET A 279 -9.75 -11.88 17.63
CA MET A 279 -9.66 -12.70 16.42
C MET A 279 -10.97 -13.41 16.05
N ARG A 280 -11.84 -13.72 17.02
CA ARG A 280 -13.17 -14.29 16.71
C ARG A 280 -14.13 -13.21 16.22
N ASP A 281 -14.05 -12.02 16.81
CA ASP A 281 -14.95 -10.91 16.50
C ASP A 281 -14.71 -10.36 15.09
N ILE A 282 -13.49 -10.46 14.55
CA ILE A 282 -13.17 -9.96 13.20
C ILE A 282 -13.72 -10.82 12.06
N ILE A 283 -14.29 -12.00 12.30
CA ILE A 283 -14.64 -12.92 11.22
C ILE A 283 -15.89 -12.48 10.44
N ASP A 284 -16.83 -11.79 11.08
CA ASP A 284 -18.17 -11.54 10.52
C ASP A 284 -18.34 -10.18 9.83
N TYR A 285 -17.34 -9.32 9.89
CA TYR A 285 -17.35 -7.98 9.26
C TYR A 285 -16.26 -7.77 8.19
N HIS A 286 -15.63 -8.87 7.76
CA HIS A 286 -14.66 -8.96 6.66
C HIS A 286 -15.11 -9.99 5.62
N ALA A 287 -14.53 -9.97 4.42
CA ALA A 287 -14.82 -10.93 3.36
C ALA A 287 -13.79 -12.05 3.33
N SER A 288 -14.23 -13.29 3.11
CA SER A 288 -13.32 -14.39 2.81
C SER A 288 -12.77 -14.33 1.39
N PRO A 289 -11.62 -14.96 1.10
CA PRO A 289 -11.13 -15.13 -0.27
C PRO A 289 -12.19 -15.69 -1.23
N ALA A 290 -12.98 -16.66 -0.77
CA ALA A 290 -14.08 -17.23 -1.54
C ALA A 290 -15.22 -16.23 -1.79
N GLN A 291 -15.50 -15.32 -0.85
CA GLN A 291 -16.50 -14.26 -1.03
C GLN A 291 -15.97 -13.13 -1.93
N ALA A 292 -14.68 -12.77 -1.82
CA ALA A 292 -14.04 -11.84 -2.74
C ALA A 292 -14.05 -12.36 -4.18
N ALA A 293 -13.81 -13.66 -4.37
CA ALA A 293 -13.92 -14.34 -5.67
C ALA A 293 -15.36 -14.32 -6.22
N ASP A 294 -16.38 -14.54 -5.37
CA ASP A 294 -17.78 -14.35 -5.77
C ASP A 294 -18.06 -12.93 -6.25
N SER A 295 -17.63 -11.91 -5.48
CA SER A 295 -17.80 -10.50 -5.85
C SER A 295 -17.15 -10.20 -7.20
N ALA A 296 -15.94 -10.72 -7.43
CA ALA A 296 -15.22 -10.58 -8.70
C ALA A 296 -15.98 -11.23 -9.86
N ARG A 297 -16.51 -12.44 -9.66
CA ARG A 297 -17.32 -13.15 -10.66
C ARG A 297 -18.62 -12.41 -10.98
N VAL A 298 -19.34 -11.94 -9.96
CA VAL A 298 -20.59 -11.18 -10.14
C VAL A 298 -20.33 -9.86 -10.88
N ALA A 299 -19.25 -9.17 -10.52
CA ALA A 299 -18.85 -7.92 -11.17
C ALA A 299 -18.31 -8.13 -12.60
N GLY A 300 -17.85 -9.34 -12.94
CA GLY A 300 -17.25 -9.63 -14.24
C GLY A 300 -15.94 -8.85 -14.46
N VAL A 301 -15.11 -8.76 -13.42
CA VAL A 301 -13.79 -8.12 -13.52
C VAL A 301 -12.79 -9.01 -14.26
N GLN A 302 -11.73 -8.43 -14.83
CA GLN A 302 -10.70 -9.24 -15.53
C GLN A 302 -9.74 -9.92 -14.55
N MET A 303 -9.42 -9.29 -13.42
CA MET A 303 -8.49 -9.80 -12.43
C MET A 303 -8.91 -9.40 -11.01
N LEU A 304 -8.76 -10.34 -10.08
CA LEU A 304 -8.92 -10.12 -8.64
C LEU A 304 -7.54 -10.13 -7.97
N VAL A 305 -7.29 -9.12 -7.14
CA VAL A 305 -6.10 -9.06 -6.29
C VAL A 305 -6.55 -8.88 -4.85
N LEU A 306 -6.13 -9.79 -3.98
CA LEU A 306 -6.41 -9.75 -2.56
C LEU A 306 -5.34 -8.90 -1.87
N SER A 307 -5.76 -7.87 -1.16
CA SER A 307 -4.94 -7.09 -0.23
C SER A 307 -5.53 -7.22 1.18
N HIS A 308 -5.04 -6.44 2.15
CA HIS A 308 -5.50 -6.49 3.54
C HIS A 308 -5.60 -7.94 4.04
N VAL A 309 -4.46 -8.63 4.01
CA VAL A 309 -4.41 -10.08 4.27
C VAL A 309 -4.57 -10.34 5.77
N VAL A 310 -5.65 -11.03 6.14
CA VAL A 310 -5.93 -11.45 7.52
C VAL A 310 -6.08 -12.97 7.61
N PRO A 311 -5.34 -13.68 8.49
CA PRO A 311 -4.33 -13.14 9.40
C PRO A 311 -3.02 -12.82 8.68
N SER A 312 -2.12 -12.09 9.35
CA SER A 312 -0.74 -11.90 8.88
C SER A 312 -0.07 -13.26 8.58
N MET A 313 0.39 -13.41 7.33
CA MET A 313 1.02 -14.65 6.87
C MET A 313 2.54 -14.58 7.00
N PRO A 314 3.20 -15.53 7.67
CA PRO A 314 4.66 -15.53 7.86
C PRO A 314 5.45 -15.85 6.58
N SER A 315 4.80 -16.29 5.50
CA SER A 315 5.45 -16.62 4.24
C SER A 315 4.45 -16.66 3.08
N PRO A 316 4.82 -16.19 1.86
CA PRO A 316 4.04 -16.37 0.65
C PRO A 316 3.75 -17.84 0.28
N TYR A 317 4.50 -18.79 0.83
CA TYR A 317 4.22 -20.22 0.66
C TYR A 317 2.80 -20.61 1.11
N LEU A 318 2.21 -19.83 2.03
CA LEU A 318 0.86 -20.06 2.54
C LEU A 318 -0.25 -19.47 1.66
N ASN A 319 0.07 -18.80 0.55
CA ASN A 319 -0.94 -18.17 -0.32
C ASN A 319 -1.99 -19.18 -0.80
N ALA A 320 -1.62 -20.41 -1.16
CA ALA A 320 -2.58 -21.44 -1.58
C ALA A 320 -3.52 -21.86 -0.43
N ALA A 321 -3.00 -21.97 0.79
CA ALA A 321 -3.81 -22.27 1.97
C ALA A 321 -4.71 -21.09 2.36
N PHE A 322 -4.25 -19.87 2.12
CA PHE A 322 -5.02 -18.66 2.32
C PHE A 322 -6.19 -18.56 1.34
N LEU A 323 -5.97 -18.85 0.04
CA LEU A 323 -7.01 -18.80 -0.97
C LEU A 323 -8.15 -19.79 -0.74
N ASP A 324 -7.85 -20.97 -0.17
CA ASP A 324 -8.85 -21.94 0.31
C ASP A 324 -9.96 -22.26 -0.73
N GLY A 325 -9.56 -22.52 -1.98
CA GLY A 325 -10.49 -22.87 -3.07
C GLY A 325 -11.23 -21.68 -3.69
N ALA A 326 -10.84 -20.44 -3.36
CA ALA A 326 -11.35 -19.24 -4.04
C ALA A 326 -11.14 -19.30 -5.57
N GLU A 327 -10.09 -19.98 -6.03
CA GLU A 327 -9.80 -20.15 -7.46
C GLU A 327 -10.91 -20.92 -8.21
N ASP A 328 -11.70 -21.75 -7.52
CA ASP A 328 -12.83 -22.47 -8.13
C ASP A 328 -14.07 -21.59 -8.32
N ARG A 329 -14.05 -20.35 -7.81
CA ARG A 329 -15.22 -19.45 -7.76
C ARG A 329 -15.14 -18.27 -8.71
N PHE A 330 -14.00 -18.05 -9.34
CA PHE A 330 -13.76 -16.98 -10.30
C PHE A 330 -12.83 -17.47 -11.41
N ASP A 331 -13.28 -17.39 -12.66
CA ASP A 331 -12.54 -17.90 -13.83
C ASP A 331 -11.31 -17.04 -14.19
N GLY A 332 -11.23 -15.81 -13.67
CA GLY A 332 -10.10 -14.91 -13.88
C GLY A 332 -8.95 -15.14 -12.88
N PRO A 333 -7.80 -14.50 -13.10
CA PRO A 333 -6.67 -14.65 -12.19
C PRO A 333 -6.98 -14.07 -10.81
N ILE A 334 -6.66 -14.83 -9.75
CA ILE A 334 -6.65 -14.38 -8.36
C ILE A 334 -5.20 -14.28 -7.89
N ILE A 335 -4.80 -13.10 -7.41
CA ILE A 335 -3.45 -12.87 -6.87
C ILE A 335 -3.55 -12.47 -5.40
N VAL A 336 -2.78 -13.09 -4.52
CA VAL A 336 -2.54 -12.54 -3.18
C VAL A 336 -1.47 -11.46 -3.32
N GLY A 337 -1.84 -10.21 -3.09
CA GLY A 337 -0.96 -9.05 -3.22
C GLY A 337 0.24 -9.14 -2.28
N GLU A 338 1.34 -8.50 -2.64
CA GLU A 338 2.53 -8.35 -1.80
C GLU A 338 3.00 -6.90 -1.83
N ASP A 339 3.63 -6.44 -0.75
CA ASP A 339 4.24 -5.11 -0.72
C ASP A 339 5.26 -4.96 -1.86
N GLY A 340 5.24 -3.81 -2.51
CA GLY A 340 6.09 -3.51 -3.67
C GLY A 340 5.57 -4.07 -5.00
N GLN A 341 4.59 -4.98 -5.00
CA GLN A 341 3.97 -5.49 -6.22
C GLN A 341 3.18 -4.38 -6.93
N TYR A 342 3.24 -4.36 -8.27
CA TYR A 342 2.52 -3.41 -9.09
C TYR A 342 1.77 -4.07 -10.25
N PHE A 343 0.74 -3.38 -10.73
CA PHE A 343 -0.03 -3.71 -11.92
C PHE A 343 -0.11 -2.48 -12.81
N SER A 344 0.28 -2.61 -14.08
CA SER A 344 0.28 -1.56 -15.09
C SER A 344 -0.84 -1.84 -16.10
N LEU A 345 -1.72 -0.85 -16.27
CA LEU A 345 -2.86 -0.88 -17.17
C LEU A 345 -2.68 0.22 -18.23
N PRO A 346 -1.90 -0.02 -19.32
CA PRO A 346 -1.67 0.97 -20.36
C PRO A 346 -2.98 1.44 -21.03
N ALA A 347 -3.06 2.73 -21.36
CA ALA A 347 -4.18 3.29 -22.11
C ALA A 347 -4.25 2.69 -23.52
N GLY A 348 -5.47 2.49 -24.04
CA GLY A 348 -5.68 1.89 -25.37
C GLY A 348 -5.33 0.39 -25.46
N SER A 349 -5.04 -0.27 -24.34
CA SER A 349 -4.77 -1.71 -24.25
C SER A 349 -5.75 -2.40 -23.30
N LYS A 350 -5.87 -3.73 -23.44
CA LYS A 350 -6.52 -4.62 -22.47
C LYS A 350 -5.53 -5.40 -21.60
N THR A 351 -4.23 -5.19 -21.81
CA THR A 351 -3.19 -5.86 -21.02
C THR A 351 -3.18 -5.34 -19.58
N ILE A 352 -2.89 -6.25 -18.65
CA ILE A 352 -2.55 -5.97 -17.25
C ILE A 352 -1.17 -6.56 -17.03
N ASP A 353 -0.15 -5.71 -17.07
CA ASP A 353 1.23 -6.11 -16.81
C ASP A 353 1.47 -6.10 -15.29
N ARG A 354 2.29 -7.01 -14.77
CA ARG A 354 2.58 -7.08 -13.33
C ARG A 354 4.06 -7.23 -13.06
N GLY A 355 4.51 -6.73 -11.91
CA GLY A 355 5.88 -6.90 -11.45
C GLY A 355 6.04 -6.49 -9.99
N SER A 356 7.28 -6.26 -9.58
CA SER A 356 7.61 -5.71 -8.26
C SER A 356 8.62 -4.57 -8.39
N TRP A 357 8.50 -3.58 -7.52
CA TRP A 357 9.45 -2.48 -7.36
C TRP A 357 10.39 -2.67 -6.16
N PHE A 358 10.37 -3.82 -5.50
CA PHE A 358 11.34 -4.18 -4.45
C PHE A 358 12.57 -4.89 -5.00
#